data_AF-A0A838HAR6-F1
#
_entry.id   AF-A0A838HAR6-F1
#
_cell.length_a   1.000
_cell.length_b   1.000
_cell.length_c   1.000
_cell.angle_alpha   90.00
_cell.angle_beta   90.00
_cell.angle_gamma   90.00
#
_symmetry.space_group_name_H-M   'P 1'
#
loop_
_entity.id
_entity.type
_entity.pdbx_description
1 polymer ?
#
loop_
_entity_poly.entity_id
_entity_poly.type
_entity_poly.pdbx_seq_one_letter_code
_entity_poly.pdbx_strand_id
1 'polypeptide(L)'
;MKRGEDLRWSQLKVGILLVVGFLVLLWVSFNSDLGSVFDEETLLGARFPSAEGLVAGSPVLFLGMETGQVRSVELVPAGGAEPIRMTFTV
;
A
#
# COMPACT_ATOMS: atom_id res chain seq x y z
N MET A 1 2.22 -59.33 5.97
CA MET A 1 1.59 -58.34 5.06
C MET A 1 1.17 -57.12 5.88
N LYS A 2 1.92 -56.01 5.82
CA LYS A 2 1.59 -54.70 6.40
C LYS A 2 2.13 -53.62 5.43
N ARG A 3 1.46 -53.42 4.28
CA ARG A 3 1.91 -52.51 3.21
C ARG A 3 0.89 -51.42 2.84
N GLY A 4 -0.20 -51.29 3.61
CA GLY A 4 -1.27 -50.33 3.33
C GLY A 4 -1.28 -49.08 4.23
N GLU A 5 -0.47 -49.04 5.28
CA GLU A 5 -0.53 -47.97 6.29
C GLU A 5 0.37 -46.77 5.93
N ASP A 6 1.51 -47.02 5.29
CA ASP A 6 2.48 -45.97 4.95
C ASP A 6 2.01 -45.02 3.83
N LEU A 7 1.27 -45.55 2.85
CA LEU A 7 0.70 -44.73 1.78
C LEU A 7 -0.35 -43.75 2.32
N ARG A 8 -1.18 -44.20 3.27
CA ARG A 8 -2.24 -43.39 3.89
C ARG A 8 -1.66 -42.28 4.79
N TRP A 9 -0.55 -42.57 5.47
CA TRP A 9 0.15 -41.60 6.33
C TRP A 9 0.87 -40.52 5.53
N SER A 10 1.44 -40.89 4.37
CA SER A 10 2.04 -39.93 3.43
C SER A 10 0.98 -39.00 2.81
N GLN A 11 -0.13 -39.57 2.33
CA GLN A 11 -1.23 -38.79 1.73
C GLN A 11 -1.85 -37.77 2.70
N LEU A 12 -2.00 -38.14 3.98
CA LEU A 12 -2.54 -37.23 5.00
C LEU A 12 -1.61 -36.04 5.28
N LYS A 13 -0.30 -36.27 5.32
CA LYS A 13 0.69 -35.20 5.54
C LYS A 13 0.73 -34.20 4.39
N VAL A 14 0.66 -34.70 3.15
CA VAL A 14 0.60 -33.84 1.96
C VAL A 14 -0.67 -33.00 1.97
N GLY A 15 -1.82 -33.60 2.31
CA GLY A 15 -3.07 -32.86 2.46
C GLY A 15 -2.99 -31.75 3.52
N ILE A 16 -2.44 -32.06 4.70
CA ILE A 16 -2.24 -31.06 5.77
C ILE A 16 -1.29 -29.96 5.32
N LEU A 17 -0.18 -30.29 4.65
CA LEU A 17 0.78 -29.31 4.15
C LEU A 17 0.12 -28.33 3.16
N LEU A 18 -0.72 -28.84 2.27
CA LEU A 18 -1.47 -28.01 1.32
C LEU A 18 -2.48 -27.09 2.03
N VAL A 19 -3.21 -27.62 3.01
CA VAL A 19 -4.18 -26.83 3.79
C VAL A 19 -3.47 -25.73 4.59
N VAL A 20 -2.35 -26.05 5.25
CA VAL A 20 -1.57 -25.07 6.00
C VAL A 20 -0.99 -24.01 5.08
N GLY A 21 -0.43 -24.40 3.93
CA GLY A 21 0.05 -23.45 2.93
C GLY A 21 -1.05 -22.51 2.44
N PHE A 22 -2.25 -23.04 2.19
CA PHE A 22 -3.40 -22.25 1.77
C PHE A 22 -3.88 -21.28 2.86
N LEU A 23 -3.90 -21.73 4.12
CA LEU A 23 -4.23 -20.86 5.25
C LEU A 23 -3.20 -19.76 5.46
N VAL A 24 -1.90 -20.04 5.25
CA VAL A 24 -0.85 -19.02 5.31
C VAL A 24 -1.01 -18.01 4.18
N LEU A 25 -1.33 -18.46 2.96
CA LEU A 25 -1.61 -17.55 1.85
C LEU A 25 -2.83 -16.67 2.11
N LEU A 26 -3.93 -17.25 2.60
CA LEU A 26 -5.11 -16.47 2.97
C LEU A 26 -4.79 -15.49 4.10
N TRP A 27 -4.05 -15.94 5.11
CA TRP A 27 -3.65 -15.07 6.22
C TRP A 27 -2.82 -13.90 5.72
N VAL A 28 -1.85 -14.13 4.84
CA VAL A 28 -1.12 -13.04 4.17
C VAL A 28 -2.13 -12.17 3.42
N SER A 29 -2.90 -12.68 2.47
CA SER A 29 -3.84 -11.89 1.66
C SER A 29 -4.85 -11.05 2.46
N PHE A 30 -5.32 -11.49 3.61
CA PHE A 30 -6.23 -10.69 4.46
C PHE A 30 -5.50 -9.68 5.36
N ASN A 31 -4.23 -9.95 5.72
CA ASN A 31 -3.45 -9.07 6.59
C ASN A 31 -2.50 -8.15 5.80
N SER A 32 -2.30 -8.41 4.51
CA SER A 32 -1.48 -7.60 3.62
C SER A 32 -2.37 -6.90 2.60
N ASP A 33 -2.30 -5.57 2.61
CA ASP A 33 -2.74 -4.72 1.52
C ASP A 33 -1.77 -4.91 0.32
N LEU A 34 -1.93 -6.03 -0.40
CA LEU A 34 -1.04 -6.45 -1.50
C LEU A 34 -1.09 -5.52 -2.72
N GLY A 35 -2.06 -4.60 -2.76
CA GLY A 35 -2.22 -3.60 -3.82
C GLY A 35 -1.38 -2.34 -3.58
N SER A 36 -1.34 -1.84 -2.34
CA SER A 36 -0.65 -0.58 -1.99
C SER A 36 0.88 -0.56 -2.22
N VAL A 37 1.52 -1.71 -2.45
CA VAL A 37 2.99 -1.79 -2.59
C VAL A 37 3.45 -1.52 -4.01
N PHE A 38 2.54 -1.60 -5.00
CA PHE A 38 2.87 -1.43 -6.42
C PHE A 38 1.92 -0.46 -7.15
N ASP A 39 1.11 0.31 -6.43
CA ASP A 39 0.41 1.43 -7.04
C ASP A 39 1.44 2.44 -7.55
N GLU A 40 1.30 2.83 -8.81
CA GLU A 40 2.22 3.70 -9.53
C GLU A 40 2.01 5.14 -9.05
N GLU A 41 2.56 5.43 -7.86
CA GLU A 41 2.45 6.72 -7.19
C GLU A 41 2.94 7.86 -8.11
N THR A 42 2.01 8.59 -8.72
CA THR A 42 2.37 9.68 -9.61
C THR A 42 2.61 10.93 -8.78
N LEU A 43 3.86 11.38 -8.73
CA LEU A 43 4.23 12.60 -8.02
C LEU A 43 3.77 13.83 -8.79
N LEU A 44 2.78 14.49 -8.24
CA LEU A 44 2.25 15.75 -8.76
C LEU A 44 2.77 16.90 -7.90
N GLY A 45 3.37 17.88 -8.58
CA GLY A 45 3.87 19.11 -7.97
C GLY A 45 2.94 20.28 -8.24
N ALA A 46 2.33 20.87 -7.21
CA ALA A 46 1.57 22.11 -7.33
C ALA A 46 2.21 23.22 -6.51
N ARG A 47 1.96 24.47 -6.91
CA ARG A 47 2.38 25.64 -6.17
C ARG A 47 1.18 26.37 -5.61
N PHE A 48 1.30 26.81 -4.37
CA PHE A 48 0.22 27.49 -3.65
C PHE A 48 0.73 28.79 -3.01
N PRO A 49 -0.14 29.81 -2.90
CA PRO A 49 0.19 31.06 -2.23
C PRO A 49 0.24 30.91 -0.69
N SER A 50 -0.51 29.96 -0.12
CA SER A 50 -0.52 29.63 1.31
C SER A 50 -0.83 28.14 1.53
N ALA A 51 -0.37 27.59 2.65
CA ALA A 51 -0.50 26.18 3.03
C ALA A 51 -0.85 26.03 4.52
N GLU A 52 -1.63 26.96 5.07
CA GLU A 52 -1.99 26.97 6.49
C GLU A 52 -2.64 25.64 6.89
N GLY A 53 -2.03 24.96 7.87
CA GLY A 53 -2.55 23.72 8.45
C GLY A 53 -2.31 22.44 7.63
N LEU A 54 -1.68 22.52 6.45
CA LEU A 54 -1.32 21.33 5.67
C LEU A 54 0.02 20.74 6.13
N VAL A 55 0.01 19.43 6.39
CA VAL A 55 1.19 18.65 6.80
C VAL A 55 1.39 17.46 5.86
N ALA A 56 2.62 16.93 5.81
CA ALA A 56 2.86 15.65 5.14
C ALA A 56 1.95 14.56 5.74
N GLY A 57 1.38 13.71 4.88
CA GLY A 57 0.36 12.72 5.24
C GLY A 57 -1.08 13.25 5.25
N SER A 58 -1.31 14.53 4.89
CA SER A 58 -2.68 15.02 4.71
C SER A 58 -3.35 14.33 3.51
N PRO A 59 -4.62 13.90 3.63
CA PRO A 59 -5.32 13.24 2.54
C PRO A 59 -5.60 14.22 1.40
N VAL A 60 -5.33 13.79 0.18
CA VAL A 60 -5.62 14.53 -1.05
C VAL A 60 -6.95 14.05 -1.58
N LEU A 61 -7.90 14.97 -1.62
CA LEU A 61 -9.27 14.72 -2.05
C LEU A 61 -9.45 15.19 -3.49
N PHE A 62 -9.86 14.29 -4.38
CA PHE A 62 -10.35 14.63 -5.71
C PHE A 62 -11.85 14.40 -5.75
N LEU A 63 -12.63 15.46 -5.99
CA LEU A 63 -14.10 15.43 -6.01
C LEU A 63 -14.73 14.80 -4.75
N GLY A 64 -14.08 14.95 -3.59
CA GLY A 64 -14.54 14.41 -2.32
C GLY A 64 -14.14 12.94 -2.06
N MET A 65 -13.40 12.31 -2.96
CA MET A 65 -12.82 10.99 -2.76
C MET A 65 -11.33 11.10 -2.42
N GLU A 66 -10.87 10.34 -1.44
CA GLU A 66 -9.45 10.25 -1.11
C GLU A 66 -8.71 9.54 -2.25
N THR A 67 -7.76 10.25 -2.85
CA THR A 67 -7.02 9.81 -4.04
C THR A 67 -5.54 9.64 -3.74
N GLY A 68 -5.05 10.17 -2.63
CA GLY A 68 -3.68 9.94 -2.19
C GLY A 68 -3.30 10.83 -1.02
N GLN A 69 -2.00 11.07 -0.85
CA GLN A 69 -1.48 11.80 0.31
C GLN A 69 -0.45 12.85 -0.08
N VAL A 70 -0.37 13.91 0.73
CA VAL A 70 0.69 14.92 0.61
C VAL A 70 2.02 14.31 1.04
N ARG A 71 3.00 14.30 0.14
CA ARG A 71 4.34 13.76 0.39
C ARG A 71 5.30 14.80 0.98
N SER A 72 5.31 16.02 0.45
CA SER A 72 6.14 17.11 0.98
C SER A 72 5.51 18.48 0.78
N VAL A 73 5.80 19.38 1.73
CA VAL A 73 5.46 20.80 1.67
C VAL A 73 6.77 21.57 1.85
N GLU A 74 7.19 22.28 0.81
CA GLU A 74 8.47 22.99 0.78
C GLU A 74 8.28 24.47 0.47
N LEU A 75 9.01 25.31 1.20
CA LEU A 75 9.10 26.75 0.94
C LEU A 75 10.23 26.99 -0.06
N VAL A 76 9.87 27.43 -1.27
CA VAL A 76 10.83 27.71 -2.35
C VAL A 76 11.27 29.18 -2.27
N PRO A 77 12.60 29.47 -2.34
CA PRO A 77 13.12 30.83 -2.29
C PRO A 77 12.53 31.73 -3.39
N ALA A 78 12.20 32.97 -2.98
CA ALA A 78 11.29 33.87 -3.67
C ALA A 78 11.81 34.39 -5.02
N GLY A 79 11.06 34.07 -6.08
CA GLY A 79 11.10 34.73 -7.38
C GLY A 79 9.77 34.65 -8.17
N GLY A 80 8.71 34.10 -7.57
CA GLY A 80 7.40 33.95 -8.19
C GLY A 80 6.27 34.04 -7.15
N ALA A 81 5.05 34.34 -7.61
CA ALA A 81 3.88 34.66 -6.79
C ALA A 81 3.40 33.56 -5.83
N GLU A 82 3.97 32.35 -5.91
CA GLU A 82 3.56 31.17 -5.15
C GLU A 82 4.80 30.51 -4.51
N PRO A 83 5.10 30.82 -3.24
CA PRO A 83 6.33 30.39 -2.58
C PRO A 83 6.29 28.94 -2.07
N ILE A 84 5.12 28.28 -2.07
CA ILE A 84 4.97 26.95 -1.48
C ILE A 84 4.84 25.92 -2.60
N ARG A 85 5.73 24.93 -2.60
CA ARG A 85 5.65 23.75 -3.47
C ARG A 85 5.11 22.58 -2.65
N MET A 86 4.06 21.96 -3.13
CA MET A 86 3.51 20.73 -2.59
C MET A 86 3.71 19.59 -3.56
N THR A 87 4.21 18.47 -3.05
CA THR A 87 4.27 17.21 -3.78
C THR A 87 3.23 16.27 -3.20
N PHE A 88 2.36 15.74 -4.04
CA PHE A 88 1.34 14.78 -3.65
C PHE A 88 1.41 13.54 -4.53
N THR A 89 1.07 12.41 -3.93
CA THR A 89 0.88 11.15 -4.62
C THR A 89 -0.60 11.01 -4.98
N VAL A 90 -0.87 10.53 -6.18
CA VAL A 90 -2.17 10.12 -6.73
C VAL A 90 -2.01 8.72 -7.32
#